data_AF-A0A970IJF1-F1
#
_entry.id   AF-A0A970IJF1-F1
#
_cell.length_a   1.000
_cell.length_b   1.000
_cell.length_c   1.000
_cell.angle_alpha   90.00
_cell.angle_beta   90.00
_cell.angle_gamma   90.00
#
_symmetry.space_group_name_H-M   'P 1'
#
loop_
_entity.id
_entity.type
_entity.pdbx_description
1 polymer ?
#
loop_
_entity_poly.entity_id
_entity_poly.type
_entity_poly.pdbx_seq_one_letter_code
_entity_poly.pdbx_strand_id
1 'polypeptide(L)'
;MHAGAWPGSHGVPLGEVSAVDPSRGRLDIDIGETRGEQPGRGDVLAIRREAREVASAPVGQIDRLVSGLLSVKGFHPDVLRSLRVGDQVYRMTDTAQERVSDAADVRKTDVQLHLETAGSGIARLVVSAQSVDGREIVAEAERETGLLAPLPAQRVIAQLSKTGGTPFRVVRVAVDEPVPSLGVASVNAMRREALETLSIRIGASGHREDVPVGHAPWFVKDPDGVLDPRDMLDPPEGRPSLPIVAHFWAWPADDRPACGADVYRLPARDLTDGGEPGRGAARLRLLKEAEPSARIFAVLPPGAPCGPEMETLLTELDGLRAEGLAGISSHSVDVHALPAIFVRSLEPGGNVLNARSFACHADKGLERICVSHETGGEDVLSVLEAASAQSRAEITLYGRVGAMFTQVCPVAGNACQDPANGICRGASFALRDDRGRQFPVVCHPGSCTADILSSAPIERFDLLEQLIRRCLSGGTPALGSTAWRFSFFDEPQEQRREWIGRLRRVLESAMAGKTRDADLQELRKQIKNEKDTLQ
;
A
#
# COMPACT_ATOMS: atom_id res chain seq x y z
N MET A 1 29.81 -7.84 11.56
CA MET A 1 28.92 -8.97 11.23
C MET A 1 29.30 -9.48 9.86
N HIS A 2 29.95 -10.64 9.79
CA HIS A 2 30.16 -11.32 8.51
C HIS A 2 28.88 -12.07 8.18
N ALA A 3 28.21 -11.68 7.10
CA ALA A 3 27.13 -12.49 6.54
C ALA A 3 27.78 -13.82 6.10
N GLY A 4 27.42 -14.91 6.78
CA GLY A 4 27.85 -16.26 6.39
C GLY A 4 27.36 -16.60 4.98
N ALA A 5 27.94 -17.65 4.39
CA ALA A 5 27.79 -18.05 2.99
C ALA A 5 26.37 -18.53 2.55
N TRP A 6 25.29 -18.19 3.26
CA TRP A 6 23.96 -18.76 3.05
C TRP A 6 22.84 -17.71 3.26
N PRO A 7 21.81 -17.61 2.40
CA PRO A 7 20.66 -16.73 2.58
C PRO A 7 19.53 -17.41 3.39
N GLY A 8 19.11 -16.83 4.54
CA GLY A 8 18.00 -17.32 5.37
C GLY A 8 17.95 -16.71 6.79
N SER A 9 16.86 -16.89 7.55
CA SER A 9 16.76 -16.47 8.97
C SER A 9 17.73 -17.30 9.83
N HIS A 10 18.89 -16.72 10.15
CA HIS A 10 19.99 -17.46 10.78
C HIS A 10 19.92 -17.55 12.30
N GLY A 11 19.10 -16.73 12.96
CA GLY A 11 19.18 -16.58 14.41
C GLY A 11 20.57 -16.12 14.87
N VAL A 12 20.77 -15.99 16.17
CA VAL A 12 22.08 -15.72 16.77
C VAL A 12 22.67 -17.05 17.24
N PRO A 13 23.90 -17.43 16.83
CA PRO A 13 24.53 -18.66 17.30
C PRO A 13 24.71 -18.60 18.81
N LEU A 14 24.22 -19.62 19.50
CA LEU A 14 24.22 -19.69 20.95
C LEU A 14 25.30 -20.66 21.47
N GLY A 15 25.48 -21.79 20.79
CA GLY A 15 26.39 -22.85 21.22
C GLY A 15 26.00 -24.20 20.64
N GLU A 16 26.41 -25.28 21.31
CA GLU A 16 26.18 -26.65 20.88
C GLU A 16 25.48 -27.47 21.95
N VAL A 17 24.67 -28.46 21.53
CA VAL A 17 24.06 -29.41 22.45
C VAL A 17 25.15 -30.22 23.14
N SER A 18 25.19 -30.17 24.48
CA SER A 18 26.18 -30.90 25.29
C SER A 18 25.59 -32.15 25.96
N ALA A 19 24.31 -32.10 26.35
CA ALA A 19 23.59 -33.27 26.85
C ALA A 19 22.08 -33.16 26.62
N VAL A 20 21.41 -34.32 26.55
CA VAL A 20 19.96 -34.39 26.33
C VAL A 20 19.35 -35.40 27.31
N ASP A 21 18.34 -35.00 28.07
CA ASP A 21 17.57 -35.86 28.97
C ASP A 21 16.07 -35.79 28.62
N PRO A 22 15.60 -36.69 27.72
CA PRO A 22 14.19 -36.75 27.34
C PRO A 22 13.24 -37.05 28.50
N SER A 23 13.69 -37.78 29.52
CA SER A 23 12.85 -38.19 30.66
C SER A 23 12.48 -37.01 31.56
N ARG A 24 13.40 -36.04 31.66
CA ARG A 24 13.22 -34.80 32.44
C ARG A 24 12.89 -33.58 31.59
N GLY A 25 12.71 -33.77 30.28
CA GLY A 25 12.42 -32.69 29.34
C GLY A 25 13.55 -31.65 29.26
N ARG A 26 14.81 -32.07 29.50
CA ARG A 26 15.95 -31.17 29.68
C ARG A 26 16.93 -31.27 28.51
N LEU A 27 17.40 -30.11 28.06
CA LEU A 27 18.45 -29.96 27.05
C LEU A 27 19.55 -29.09 27.64
N ASP A 28 20.77 -29.61 27.71
CA ASP A 28 21.94 -28.89 28.18
C ASP A 28 22.73 -28.41 26.95
N ILE A 29 23.12 -27.12 26.95
CA ILE A 29 23.77 -26.43 25.83
C ILE A 29 25.08 -25.84 26.34
N ASP A 30 26.18 -26.20 25.68
CA ASP A 30 27.48 -25.57 25.88
C ASP A 30 27.53 -24.27 25.07
N ILE A 31 27.55 -23.16 25.79
CA ILE A 31 27.58 -21.81 25.23
C ILE A 31 29.00 -21.20 25.27
N GLY A 32 30.02 -21.95 25.72
CA GLY A 32 31.41 -21.51 25.79
C GLY A 32 31.63 -20.15 26.50
N GLU A 33 32.62 -19.38 26.01
CA GLU A 33 32.86 -17.97 26.41
C GLU A 33 32.04 -16.96 25.57
N THR A 34 31.04 -17.42 24.83
CA THR A 34 30.36 -16.62 23.82
C THR A 34 29.69 -15.41 24.48
N ARG A 35 30.18 -14.21 24.15
CA ARG A 35 29.77 -12.90 24.73
C ARG A 35 28.42 -12.37 24.20
N GLY A 36 27.54 -13.25 23.71
CA GLY A 36 26.21 -12.89 23.22
C GLY A 36 25.18 -12.76 24.34
N GLU A 37 24.10 -12.02 24.08
CA GLU A 37 22.94 -12.01 24.98
C GLU A 37 22.32 -13.41 25.08
N GLN A 38 22.13 -13.88 26.31
CA GLN A 38 21.62 -15.22 26.57
C GLN A 38 20.10 -15.28 26.34
N PRO A 39 19.56 -16.44 25.92
CA PRO A 39 18.14 -16.59 25.71
C PRO A 39 17.36 -16.40 27.01
N GLY A 40 16.19 -15.79 26.89
CA GLY A 40 15.20 -15.63 27.93
C GLY A 40 14.03 -16.60 27.81
N ARG A 41 13.15 -16.59 28.81
CA ARG A 41 11.90 -17.35 28.78
C ARG A 41 10.99 -16.83 27.66
N GLY A 42 10.57 -17.74 26.78
CA GLY A 42 9.73 -17.44 25.62
C GLY A 42 10.51 -17.37 24.31
N ASP A 43 11.84 -17.20 24.35
CA ASP A 43 12.66 -17.20 23.15
C ASP A 43 12.58 -18.56 22.45
N VAL A 44 12.55 -18.54 21.11
CA VAL A 44 12.57 -19.76 20.30
C VAL A 44 14.02 -20.17 20.05
N LEU A 45 14.35 -21.40 20.42
CA LEU A 45 15.62 -22.02 20.07
C LEU A 45 15.43 -22.98 18.90
N ALA A 46 16.32 -22.89 17.90
CA ALA A 46 16.41 -23.83 16.79
C ALA A 46 17.68 -24.67 16.93
N ILE A 47 17.53 -25.99 16.84
CA ILE A 47 18.62 -26.96 16.82
C ILE A 47 18.84 -27.43 15.38
N ARG A 48 20.08 -27.33 14.90
CA ARG A 48 20.46 -27.64 13.52
C ARG A 48 21.58 -28.67 13.46
N ARG A 49 21.47 -29.58 12.49
CA ARG A 49 22.51 -30.55 12.13
C ARG A 49 22.82 -30.37 10.65
N GLU A 50 24.10 -30.19 10.30
CA GLU A 50 24.53 -30.00 8.91
C GLU A 50 23.70 -28.94 8.16
N ALA A 51 23.46 -27.80 8.82
CA ALA A 51 22.65 -26.67 8.34
C ALA A 51 21.14 -26.94 8.11
N ARG A 52 20.61 -28.13 8.45
CA ARG A 52 19.17 -28.40 8.47
C ARG A 52 18.61 -28.29 9.89
N GLU A 53 17.43 -27.67 10.02
CA GLU A 53 16.70 -27.63 11.29
C GLU A 53 16.16 -29.00 11.65
N VAL A 54 16.54 -29.47 12.84
CA VAL A 54 16.11 -30.77 13.42
C VAL A 54 14.95 -30.56 14.38
N ALA A 55 14.95 -29.43 15.09
CA ALA A 55 13.89 -29.06 16.02
C ALA A 55 13.88 -27.55 16.27
N SER A 56 12.71 -27.00 16.56
CA SER A 56 12.55 -25.66 17.13
C SER A 56 11.44 -25.67 18.17
N ALA A 57 11.65 -24.95 19.28
CA ALA A 57 10.64 -24.80 20.31
C ALA A 57 10.89 -23.52 21.14
N PRO A 58 9.81 -22.91 21.68
CA PRO A 58 9.94 -21.87 22.68
C PRO A 58 10.49 -22.44 23.99
N VAL A 59 11.38 -21.69 24.64
CA VAL A 59 11.97 -22.10 25.91
C VAL A 59 11.07 -21.70 27.08
N GLY A 60 10.70 -22.67 27.91
CA GLY A 60 9.87 -22.48 29.07
C GLY A 60 10.64 -22.10 30.34
N GLN A 61 11.64 -22.90 30.71
CA GLN A 61 12.48 -22.67 31.90
C GLN A 61 13.95 -22.76 31.51
N ILE A 62 14.77 -21.88 32.10
CA ILE A 62 16.22 -21.79 31.88
C ILE A 62 16.90 -21.82 33.24
N ASP A 63 17.69 -22.85 33.49
CA ASP A 63 18.49 -23.01 34.69
C ASP A 63 19.97 -22.87 34.32
N ARG A 64 20.70 -21.95 34.97
CA ARG A 64 22.16 -21.85 34.82
C ARG A 64 22.83 -22.88 35.70
N LEU A 65 23.64 -23.74 35.09
CA LEU A 65 24.32 -24.83 35.80
C LEU A 65 25.73 -24.40 36.24
N VAL A 66 26.56 -23.83 35.35
CA VAL A 66 27.93 -23.34 35.61
C VAL A 66 28.34 -22.34 34.49
N SER A 67 29.47 -21.62 34.62
CA SER A 67 30.00 -20.75 33.55
C SER A 67 30.16 -21.52 32.23
N GLY A 68 29.43 -21.11 31.18
CA GLY A 68 29.48 -21.74 29.86
C GLY A 68 28.44 -22.83 29.61
N LEU A 69 27.60 -23.21 30.59
CA LEU A 69 26.58 -24.25 30.41
C LEU A 69 25.17 -23.77 30.77
N LEU A 70 24.23 -23.94 29.83
CA LEU A 70 22.83 -23.55 29.94
C LEU A 70 21.92 -24.80 29.91
N SER A 71 21.03 -24.96 30.89
CA SER A 71 20.00 -26.01 30.86
C SER A 71 18.65 -25.39 30.53
N VAL A 72 17.97 -25.93 29.51
CA VAL A 72 16.66 -25.44 29.07
C VAL A 72 15.60 -26.54 29.08
N LYS A 73 14.36 -26.13 29.34
CA LYS A 73 13.16 -26.97 29.23
C LYS A 73 12.16 -26.31 28.29
N GLY A 74 11.55 -27.09 27.40
CA GLY A 74 10.57 -26.59 26.42
C GLY A 74 10.34 -27.54 25.24
N PHE A 75 11.27 -28.45 24.98
CA PHE A 75 11.12 -29.47 23.95
C PHE A 75 10.32 -30.67 24.43
N HIS A 76 9.47 -31.20 23.56
CA HIS A 76 8.76 -32.45 23.82
C HIS A 76 9.75 -33.63 23.95
N PRO A 77 9.53 -34.61 24.85
CA PRO A 77 10.42 -35.77 25.02
C PRO A 77 10.78 -36.49 23.71
N ASP A 78 9.83 -36.63 22.79
CA ASP A 78 10.08 -37.27 21.49
C ASP A 78 11.04 -36.48 20.61
N VAL A 79 10.97 -35.14 20.69
CA VAL A 79 11.89 -34.25 19.98
C VAL A 79 13.28 -34.34 20.61
N LEU A 80 13.37 -34.36 21.93
CA LEU A 80 14.66 -34.55 22.63
C LEU A 80 15.35 -35.86 22.21
N ARG A 81 14.60 -36.94 21.96
CA ARG A 81 15.20 -38.21 21.50
C ARG A 81 15.84 -38.14 20.11
N SER A 82 15.51 -37.14 19.28
CA SER A 82 16.09 -36.99 17.93
C SER A 82 17.37 -36.13 17.91
N LEU A 83 17.62 -35.39 18.99
CA LEU A 83 18.78 -34.50 19.12
C LEU A 83 20.05 -35.29 19.44
N ARG A 84 21.19 -34.76 18.99
CA ARG A 84 22.53 -35.33 19.22
C ARG A 84 23.43 -34.29 19.86
N VAL A 85 24.37 -34.78 20.66
CA VAL A 85 25.49 -33.96 21.15
C VAL A 85 26.27 -33.41 19.96
N GLY A 86 26.59 -32.11 19.99
CA GLY A 86 27.23 -31.37 18.89
C GLY A 86 26.26 -30.74 17.87
N ASP A 87 24.95 -30.98 17.99
CA ASP A 87 23.98 -30.22 17.17
C ASP A 87 24.06 -28.72 17.54
N GLN A 88 24.03 -27.85 16.52
CA GLN A 88 24.21 -26.40 16.67
C GLN A 88 22.92 -25.74 17.16
N VAL A 89 23.01 -24.84 18.12
CA VAL A 89 21.85 -24.15 18.72
C VAL A 89 21.87 -22.67 18.35
N TYR A 90 20.73 -22.19 17.86
CA TYR A 90 20.52 -20.79 17.48
C TYR A 90 19.35 -20.20 18.26
N ARG A 91 19.51 -18.96 18.74
CA ARG A 91 18.41 -18.15 19.26
C ARG A 91 17.71 -17.44 18.10
N MET A 92 16.44 -17.75 17.88
CA MET A 92 15.68 -17.26 16.72
C MET A 92 14.90 -15.98 17.01
N THR A 93 14.51 -15.76 18.27
CA THR A 93 13.78 -14.56 18.71
C THR A 93 14.39 -14.00 19.98
N ASP A 94 14.19 -12.70 20.20
CA ASP A 94 14.48 -12.04 21.47
C ASP A 94 13.16 -11.45 21.99
N THR A 95 12.40 -12.28 22.71
CA THR A 95 11.04 -11.92 23.15
C THR A 95 11.04 -10.82 24.20
N ALA A 96 12.16 -10.61 24.92
CA ALA A 96 12.32 -9.47 25.81
C ALA A 96 12.44 -8.17 25.00
N GLN A 97 13.27 -8.17 23.96
CA GLN A 97 13.43 -7.02 23.08
C GLN A 97 12.17 -6.74 22.24
N GLU A 98 11.45 -7.78 21.78
CA GLU A 98 10.15 -7.62 21.12
C GLU A 98 9.14 -6.91 22.03
N ARG A 99 9.05 -7.28 23.32
CA ARG A 99 8.19 -6.58 24.28
C ARG A 99 8.62 -5.13 24.53
N VAL A 100 9.93 -4.86 24.52
CA VAL A 100 10.46 -3.50 24.63
C VAL A 100 10.12 -2.69 23.38
N SER A 101 10.22 -3.30 22.19
CA SER A 101 9.85 -2.70 20.91
C SER A 101 8.35 -2.41 20.86
N ASP A 102 7.50 -3.39 21.18
CA ASP A 102 6.04 -3.23 21.24
C ASP A 102 5.61 -2.14 22.24
N ALA A 103 6.34 -2.02 23.36
CA ALA A 103 6.11 -0.94 24.33
C ALA A 103 6.64 0.41 23.85
N ALA A 104 7.68 0.43 23.01
CA ALA A 104 8.25 1.63 22.40
C ALA A 104 7.45 2.12 21.18
N ASP A 105 6.74 1.21 20.49
CA ASP A 105 6.00 1.49 19.26
C ASP A 105 4.64 2.20 19.52
N VAL A 106 4.27 2.39 20.79
CA VAL A 106 3.10 3.20 21.17
C VAL A 106 3.59 4.55 21.69
N ARG A 107 3.82 5.51 20.79
CA ARG A 107 3.95 6.93 21.20
C ARG A 107 2.63 7.39 21.83
N LYS A 108 2.54 7.29 23.15
CA LYS A 108 1.38 7.77 23.90
C LYS A 108 1.44 9.28 24.08
N THR A 109 0.30 9.94 23.93
CA THR A 109 0.14 11.37 24.21
C THR A 109 0.09 11.60 25.72
N ASP A 110 0.92 12.52 26.21
CA ASP A 110 0.95 12.88 27.62
C ASP A 110 -0.29 13.69 28.02
N VAL A 111 -0.94 13.26 29.10
CA VAL A 111 -2.14 13.91 29.64
C VAL A 111 -2.00 14.24 31.12
N GLN A 112 -2.58 15.37 31.51
CA GLN A 112 -2.75 15.80 32.89
C GLN A 112 -4.22 15.71 33.26
N LEU A 113 -4.51 15.17 34.45
CA LEU A 113 -5.86 15.00 34.96
C LEU A 113 -6.03 15.84 36.23
N HIS A 114 -7.16 16.53 36.37
CA HIS A 114 -7.54 17.27 37.56
C HIS A 114 -8.99 16.96 37.92
N LEU A 115 -9.22 16.45 39.13
CA LEU A 115 -10.54 16.15 39.66
C LEU A 115 -10.94 17.17 40.71
N GLU A 116 -12.03 17.89 40.47
CA GLU A 116 -12.55 18.96 41.32
C GLU A 116 -14.04 18.77 41.64
N THR A 117 -14.53 19.52 42.64
CA THR A 117 -15.96 19.61 42.95
C THR A 117 -16.56 20.83 42.26
N ALA A 118 -17.37 20.62 41.22
CA ALA A 118 -18.00 21.67 40.44
C ALA A 118 -19.40 22.01 41.02
N GLY A 119 -19.43 22.72 42.16
CA GLY A 119 -20.67 23.15 42.80
C GLY A 119 -21.31 22.10 43.73
N SER A 120 -22.58 22.32 44.12
CA SER A 120 -23.25 21.46 45.10
C SER A 120 -23.63 20.11 44.50
N GLY A 121 -22.84 19.08 44.78
CA GLY A 121 -23.19 17.70 44.45
C GLY A 121 -22.66 17.20 43.10
N ILE A 122 -21.70 17.89 42.46
CA ILE A 122 -21.16 17.49 41.16
C ILE A 122 -19.63 17.41 41.24
N ALA A 123 -19.07 16.34 40.71
CA ALA A 123 -17.64 16.18 40.50
C ALA A 123 -17.31 16.38 39.01
N ARG A 124 -16.23 17.09 38.72
CA ARG A 124 -15.73 17.34 37.36
C ARG A 124 -14.31 16.81 37.23
N LEU A 125 -14.07 15.99 36.22
CA LEU A 125 -12.75 15.55 35.81
C LEU A 125 -12.33 16.31 34.56
N VAL A 126 -11.30 17.14 34.68
CA VAL A 126 -10.67 17.85 33.57
C VAL A 126 -9.45 17.07 33.12
N VAL A 127 -9.30 16.87 31.81
CA VAL A 127 -8.15 16.20 31.18
C VAL A 127 -7.57 17.11 30.12
N SER A 128 -6.29 17.44 30.22
CA SER A 128 -5.58 18.25 29.22
C SER A 128 -4.42 17.50 28.57
N ALA A 129 -4.19 17.80 27.29
CA ALA A 129 -3.07 17.34 26.49
C ALA A 129 -2.49 18.49 25.68
N GLN A 130 -1.21 18.38 25.30
CA GLN A 130 -0.64 19.21 24.25
C GLN A 130 -0.71 18.47 22.92
N SER A 131 -1.20 19.16 21.89
CA SER A 131 -1.16 18.69 20.50
C SER A 131 0.26 18.83 19.92
N VAL A 132 0.48 18.24 18.74
CA VAL A 132 1.79 18.27 18.04
C VAL A 132 2.22 19.69 17.66
N ASP A 133 1.26 20.59 17.42
CA ASP A 133 1.45 22.02 17.15
C ASP A 133 1.52 22.89 18.43
N GLY A 134 1.53 22.28 19.61
CA GLY A 134 1.72 22.98 20.89
C GLY A 134 0.46 23.63 21.47
N ARG A 135 -0.72 23.38 20.89
CA ARG A 135 -2.01 23.84 21.44
C ARG A 135 -2.45 22.95 22.60
N GLU A 136 -3.05 23.57 23.61
CA GLU A 136 -3.66 22.81 24.71
C GLU A 136 -5.07 22.38 24.32
N ILE A 137 -5.35 21.09 24.46
CA ILE A 137 -6.67 20.51 24.21
C ILE A 137 -7.17 19.95 25.53
N VAL A 138 -8.35 20.42 25.92
CA VAL A 138 -8.99 20.06 27.18
C VAL A 138 -10.26 19.25 26.89
N ALA A 139 -10.57 18.27 27.73
CA ALA A 139 -11.83 17.56 27.76
C ALA A 139 -12.30 17.43 29.22
N GLU A 140 -13.60 17.30 29.40
CA GLU A 140 -14.21 17.26 30.73
C GLU A 140 -15.25 16.15 30.80
N ALA A 141 -15.40 15.54 31.97
CA ALA A 141 -16.51 14.64 32.28
C ALA A 141 -17.05 14.98 33.66
N GLU A 142 -18.38 14.99 33.79
CA GLU A 142 -19.07 15.33 35.04
C GLU A 142 -19.89 14.16 35.56
N ARG A 143 -19.97 14.04 36.88
CA ARG A 143 -20.86 13.09 37.55
C ARG A 143 -21.40 13.66 38.84
N GLU A 144 -22.65 13.33 39.14
CA GLU A 144 -23.24 13.59 40.45
C GLU A 144 -22.47 12.85 41.55
N THR A 145 -22.22 13.54 42.65
CA THR A 145 -21.64 12.95 43.85
C THR A 145 -22.73 12.27 44.66
N GLY A 146 -22.41 11.09 45.20
CA GLY A 146 -23.36 10.29 45.95
C GLY A 146 -23.31 10.58 47.45
N LEU A 147 -24.20 9.91 48.19
CA LEU A 147 -24.16 9.83 49.66
C LEU A 147 -23.04 8.90 50.19
N LEU A 148 -22.19 8.37 49.31
CA LEU A 148 -21.08 7.50 49.67
C LEU A 148 -20.00 8.29 50.40
N ALA A 149 -19.29 7.62 51.32
CA ALA A 149 -18.09 8.20 51.91
C ALA A 149 -17.04 8.43 50.80
N PRO A 150 -16.33 9.58 50.80
CA PRO A 150 -15.33 9.87 49.79
C PRO A 150 -14.16 8.88 49.85
N LEU A 151 -13.68 8.47 48.68
CA LEU A 151 -12.52 7.60 48.57
C LEU A 151 -11.25 8.37 49.02
N PRO A 152 -10.24 7.67 49.58
CA PRO A 152 -8.94 8.29 49.84
C PRO A 152 -8.36 8.87 48.54
N ALA A 153 -7.77 10.07 48.60
CA ALA A 153 -7.20 10.75 47.43
C ALA A 153 -6.22 9.85 46.65
N GLN A 154 -5.34 9.12 47.36
CA GLN A 154 -4.41 8.16 46.74
C GLN A 154 -5.13 7.07 45.94
N ARG A 155 -6.30 6.61 46.41
CA ARG A 155 -7.08 5.59 45.71
C ARG A 155 -7.69 6.15 44.44
N VAL A 156 -8.16 7.39 44.46
CA VAL A 156 -8.68 8.09 43.28
C VAL A 156 -7.58 8.29 42.25
N ILE A 157 -6.42 8.81 42.67
CA ILE A 157 -5.23 8.97 41.81
C ILE A 157 -4.88 7.65 41.12
N ALA A 158 -4.78 6.55 41.88
CA ALA A 158 -4.45 5.23 41.33
C ALA A 158 -5.47 4.71 40.31
N GLN A 159 -6.74 5.12 40.34
CA GLN A 159 -7.72 4.73 39.31
C GLN A 159 -7.64 5.63 38.08
N LEU A 160 -7.44 6.94 38.27
CA LEU A 160 -7.30 7.90 37.17
C LEU A 160 -6.02 7.64 36.35
N SER A 161 -4.93 7.19 36.98
CA SER A 161 -3.68 6.83 36.29
C SER A 161 -3.77 5.58 35.38
N LYS A 162 -4.87 4.82 35.40
CA LYS A 162 -5.01 3.59 34.59
C LYS A 162 -5.55 3.87 33.19
N THR A 163 -4.66 3.95 32.21
CA THR A 163 -4.99 4.19 30.79
C THR A 163 -4.70 2.98 29.88
N GLY A 164 -4.77 1.76 30.41
CA GLY A 164 -4.56 0.54 29.64
C GLY A 164 -5.49 0.48 28.42
N GLY A 165 -4.93 0.28 27.22
CA GLY A 165 -5.66 0.23 25.96
C GLY A 165 -6.00 1.59 25.33
N THR A 166 -5.64 2.72 25.93
CA THR A 166 -5.81 4.05 25.31
C THR A 166 -4.47 4.60 24.78
N PRO A 167 -4.50 5.53 23.80
CA PRO A 167 -3.29 6.17 23.27
C PRO A 167 -2.68 7.20 24.24
N PHE A 168 -3.13 7.26 25.50
CA PHE A 168 -2.76 8.29 26.47
C PHE A 168 -1.86 7.77 27.60
N ARG A 169 -0.89 8.59 28.01
CA ARG A 169 -0.04 8.37 29.17
C ARG A 169 -0.29 9.48 30.20
N VAL A 170 -0.71 9.11 31.39
CA VAL A 170 -0.97 10.07 32.47
C VAL A 170 0.35 10.49 33.12
N VAL A 171 0.72 11.76 32.97
CA VAL A 171 1.95 12.32 33.58
C VAL A 171 1.67 13.02 34.90
N ARG A 172 0.43 13.47 35.12
CA ARG A 172 0.02 14.14 36.36
C ARG A 172 -1.45 13.88 36.67
N VAL A 173 -1.75 13.66 37.95
CA VAL A 173 -3.12 13.64 38.49
C VAL A 173 -3.17 14.56 39.70
N ALA A 174 -4.08 15.53 39.69
CA ALA A 174 -4.43 16.37 40.83
C ALA A 174 -5.86 16.07 41.28
N VAL A 175 -6.11 16.06 42.58
CA VAL A 175 -7.44 15.86 43.17
C VAL A 175 -7.61 16.91 44.26
N ASP A 176 -8.69 17.68 44.19
CA ASP A 176 -8.98 18.72 45.17
C ASP A 176 -9.47 18.12 46.49
N GLU A 177 -9.25 18.87 47.57
CA GLU A 177 -9.80 18.58 48.89
C GLU A 177 -10.93 19.57 49.23
N PRO A 178 -12.09 19.10 49.74
CA PRO A 178 -12.41 17.70 50.03
C PRO A 178 -12.65 16.89 48.75
N VAL A 179 -12.18 15.63 48.76
CA VAL A 179 -12.33 14.72 47.61
C VAL A 179 -13.82 14.47 47.34
N PRO A 180 -14.29 14.57 46.08
CA PRO A 180 -15.69 14.33 45.75
C PRO A 180 -16.13 12.91 46.13
N SER A 181 -17.34 12.78 46.70
CA SER A 181 -17.95 11.50 47.08
C SER A 181 -18.33 10.63 45.87
N LEU A 182 -17.34 9.93 45.31
CA LEU A 182 -17.47 9.05 44.15
C LEU A 182 -17.06 7.62 44.45
N GLY A 183 -17.79 6.66 43.89
CA GLY A 183 -17.38 5.25 43.85
C GLY A 183 -16.32 4.98 42.78
N VAL A 184 -15.61 3.86 42.89
CA VAL A 184 -14.60 3.42 41.90
C VAL A 184 -15.18 3.30 40.49
N ALA A 185 -16.44 2.87 40.38
CA ALA A 185 -17.14 2.78 39.10
C ALA A 185 -17.31 4.16 38.44
N SER A 186 -17.74 5.17 39.21
CA SER A 186 -17.91 6.54 38.72
C SER A 186 -16.58 7.16 38.28
N VAL A 187 -15.52 7.01 39.07
CA VAL A 187 -14.17 7.50 38.71
C VAL A 187 -13.68 6.85 37.40
N ASN A 188 -13.87 5.54 37.25
CA ASN A 188 -13.49 4.81 36.04
C ASN A 188 -14.30 5.22 34.80
N ALA A 189 -15.59 5.53 34.97
CA ALA A 189 -16.46 6.01 33.91
C ALA A 189 -16.05 7.42 33.46
N MET A 190 -15.88 8.36 34.40
CA MET A 190 -15.39 9.72 34.11
C MET A 190 -14.07 9.70 33.36
N ARG A 191 -13.12 8.86 33.80
CA ARG A 191 -11.83 8.69 33.11
C ARG A 191 -12.03 8.26 31.65
N ARG A 192 -12.87 7.26 31.39
CA ARG A 192 -13.08 6.74 30.02
C ARG A 192 -13.73 7.79 29.13
N GLU A 193 -14.79 8.42 29.63
CA GLU A 193 -15.57 9.45 28.95
C GLU A 193 -14.72 10.68 28.60
N ALA A 194 -13.93 11.17 29.55
CA ALA A 194 -13.06 12.32 29.33
C ALA A 194 -11.93 12.00 28.33
N LEU A 195 -11.30 10.81 28.41
CA LEU A 195 -10.26 10.40 27.47
C LEU A 195 -10.81 10.16 26.05
N GLU A 196 -12.01 9.61 25.92
CA GLU A 196 -12.70 9.44 24.64
C GLU A 196 -13.01 10.81 24.00
N THR A 197 -13.57 11.72 24.78
CA THR A 197 -13.84 13.11 24.35
C THR A 197 -12.56 13.82 23.93
N LEU A 198 -11.48 13.64 24.69
CA LEU A 198 -10.16 14.18 24.36
C LEU A 198 -9.64 13.62 23.03
N SER A 199 -9.80 12.32 22.79
CA SER A 199 -9.42 11.68 21.53
C SER A 199 -10.16 12.28 20.33
N ILE A 200 -11.46 12.52 20.46
CA ILE A 200 -12.28 13.15 19.41
C ILE A 200 -11.80 14.59 19.15
N ARG A 201 -11.55 15.38 20.21
CA ARG A 201 -11.06 16.76 20.08
C ARG A 201 -9.67 16.84 19.45
N ILE A 202 -8.76 15.94 19.83
CA ILE A 202 -7.44 15.84 19.20
C ILE A 202 -7.58 15.50 17.71
N GLY A 203 -8.43 14.53 17.35
CA GLY A 203 -8.70 14.19 15.95
C GLY A 203 -9.23 15.38 15.14
N ALA A 204 -10.20 16.12 15.69
CA ALA A 204 -10.75 17.32 15.05
C ALA A 204 -9.72 18.45 14.92
N SER A 205 -8.83 18.63 15.90
CA SER A 205 -7.76 19.63 15.83
C SER A 205 -6.69 19.32 14.78
N GLY A 206 -6.56 18.05 14.39
CA GLY A 206 -5.65 17.59 13.35
C GLY A 206 -6.13 17.90 11.93
N HIS A 207 -7.36 18.39 11.75
CA HIS A 207 -7.77 18.95 10.47
C HIS A 207 -6.94 20.20 10.20
N ARG A 208 -5.94 20.05 9.32
CA ARG A 208 -5.29 21.19 8.68
C ARG A 208 -6.40 21.98 7.99
N GLU A 209 -6.49 23.28 8.27
CA GLU A 209 -7.24 24.19 7.42
C GLU A 209 -6.87 23.89 5.96
N ASP A 210 -7.85 24.00 5.06
CA ASP A 210 -7.62 23.90 3.63
C ASP A 210 -6.64 25.00 3.24
N VAL A 211 -5.34 24.70 3.34
CA VAL A 211 -4.31 25.50 2.72
C VAL A 211 -4.64 25.40 1.24
N PRO A 212 -5.04 26.53 0.59
CA PRO A 212 -5.30 26.53 -0.83
C PRO A 212 -4.13 25.84 -1.49
N VAL A 213 -4.40 24.94 -2.43
CA VAL A 213 -3.34 24.29 -3.21
C VAL A 213 -2.53 25.41 -3.84
N GLY A 214 -1.40 25.75 -3.21
CA GLY A 214 -0.57 26.85 -3.66
C GLY A 214 -0.06 26.52 -5.05
N HIS A 215 -0.02 27.51 -5.93
CA HIS A 215 0.84 27.42 -7.11
C HIS A 215 2.26 27.15 -6.58
N ALA A 216 2.77 25.95 -6.87
CA ALA A 216 4.13 25.59 -6.49
C ALA A 216 5.08 26.60 -7.16
N PRO A 217 5.84 27.41 -6.40
CA PRO A 217 6.55 28.57 -6.95
C PRO A 217 7.69 28.20 -7.91
N TRP A 218 8.08 26.93 -7.97
CA TRP A 218 9.04 26.38 -8.92
C TRP A 218 8.42 25.86 -10.22
N PHE A 219 7.09 25.95 -10.40
CA PHE A 219 6.42 25.67 -11.66
C PHE A 219 5.92 26.99 -12.25
N VAL A 220 6.67 27.52 -13.22
CA VAL A 220 6.20 28.61 -14.07
C VAL A 220 5.28 27.98 -15.11
N LYS A 221 3.98 28.28 -15.03
CA LYS A 221 3.07 28.02 -16.15
C LYS A 221 3.61 28.84 -17.32
N ASP A 222 3.93 28.16 -18.43
CA ASP A 222 4.42 28.86 -19.63
C ASP A 222 3.38 29.94 -20.01
N PRO A 223 3.72 31.23 -19.99
CA PRO A 223 2.77 32.31 -20.28
C PRO A 223 2.36 32.34 -21.75
N ASP A 224 3.14 31.69 -22.62
CA ASP A 224 2.97 31.81 -24.06
C ASP A 224 1.95 30.80 -24.56
N GLY A 225 0.94 31.32 -25.26
CA GLY A 225 -0.19 30.61 -25.86
C GLY A 225 0.19 29.59 -26.92
N VAL A 226 0.96 28.58 -26.53
CA VAL A 226 0.94 27.26 -27.15
C VAL A 226 -0.48 26.74 -26.96
N LEU A 227 -1.17 26.45 -28.07
CA LEU A 227 -2.46 25.78 -28.07
C LEU A 227 -2.44 24.69 -27.01
N ASP A 228 -3.29 24.82 -25.99
CA ASP A 228 -3.47 23.76 -25.02
C ASP A 228 -3.89 22.53 -25.84
N PRO A 229 -3.15 21.40 -25.82
CA PRO A 229 -3.59 20.21 -26.53
C PRO A 229 -4.97 19.77 -26.05
N ARG A 230 -5.39 20.21 -24.85
CA ARG A 230 -6.74 20.04 -24.32
C ARG A 230 -7.80 20.85 -25.09
N ASP A 231 -7.42 21.95 -25.74
CA ASP A 231 -8.31 22.76 -26.59
C ASP A 231 -8.44 22.19 -28.01
N MET A 232 -7.45 21.40 -28.46
CA MET A 232 -7.60 20.53 -29.64
C MET A 232 -8.37 19.23 -29.34
N LEU A 233 -8.74 19.01 -28.08
CA LEU A 233 -9.72 18.01 -27.69
C LEU A 233 -11.13 18.59 -27.84
N ASP A 234 -11.51 18.99 -29.06
CA ASP A 234 -12.95 19.07 -29.34
C ASP A 234 -13.54 17.71 -28.89
N PRO A 235 -14.51 17.70 -27.95
CA PRO A 235 -15.19 16.47 -27.66
C PRO A 235 -15.92 16.08 -28.94
N PRO A 236 -15.60 14.94 -29.60
CA PRO A 236 -16.55 14.40 -30.55
C PRO A 236 -17.90 14.34 -29.84
N GLU A 237 -18.91 14.94 -30.47
CA GLU A 237 -20.30 14.80 -30.06
C GLU A 237 -20.55 13.29 -29.79
N GLY A 238 -21.05 12.96 -28.59
CA GLY A 238 -21.34 11.57 -28.23
C GLY A 238 -20.24 10.78 -27.52
N ARG A 239 -19.27 11.42 -26.85
CA ARG A 239 -18.31 10.68 -25.97
C ARG A 239 -19.06 9.79 -24.95
N PRO A 240 -18.63 8.53 -24.76
CA PRO A 240 -19.22 7.66 -23.74
C PRO A 240 -18.98 8.26 -22.37
N SER A 241 -20.02 8.23 -21.56
CA SER A 241 -20.10 8.84 -20.24
C SER A 241 -19.28 8.12 -19.15
N LEU A 242 -18.69 6.97 -19.44
CA LEU A 242 -17.80 6.23 -18.53
C LEU A 242 -16.72 5.49 -19.34
N PRO A 243 -15.58 6.15 -19.65
CA PRO A 243 -14.54 5.53 -20.47
C PRO A 243 -13.90 4.31 -19.78
N ILE A 244 -13.63 3.27 -20.56
CA ILE A 244 -12.88 2.10 -20.12
C ILE A 244 -11.45 2.20 -20.66
N VAL A 245 -10.47 2.00 -19.78
CA VAL A 245 -9.04 2.04 -20.07
C VAL A 245 -8.51 0.61 -20.10
N ALA A 246 -7.83 0.25 -21.18
CA ALA A 246 -6.97 -0.93 -21.26
C ALA A 246 -5.51 -0.51 -21.10
N HIS A 247 -4.93 -0.84 -19.94
CA HIS A 247 -3.51 -0.66 -19.67
C HIS A 247 -2.75 -1.95 -19.94
N PHE A 248 -1.61 -1.87 -20.61
CA PHE A 248 -0.76 -3.00 -20.92
C PHE A 248 0.60 -2.84 -20.26
N TRP A 249 1.05 -3.87 -19.53
CA TRP A 249 2.41 -3.93 -18.98
C TRP A 249 3.47 -4.20 -20.04
N ALA A 250 3.10 -4.92 -21.09
CA ALA A 250 3.91 -5.22 -22.25
C ALA A 250 3.01 -5.24 -23.49
N TRP A 251 3.57 -4.97 -24.66
CA TRP A 251 2.86 -5.19 -25.90
C TRP A 251 2.41 -6.66 -26.00
N PRO A 252 1.13 -6.94 -26.33
CA PRO A 252 0.62 -8.31 -26.40
C PRO A 252 1.43 -9.19 -27.34
N ALA A 253 1.80 -10.39 -26.88
CA ALA A 253 2.58 -11.34 -27.68
C ALA A 253 1.89 -11.77 -28.99
N ASP A 254 0.55 -11.68 -29.04
CA ASP A 254 -0.24 -11.99 -30.22
C ASP A 254 -0.44 -10.80 -31.18
N ASP A 255 0.21 -9.67 -30.91
CA ASP A 255 0.16 -8.42 -31.69
C ASP A 255 -1.24 -7.83 -31.86
N ARG A 256 -2.18 -8.21 -30.97
CA ARG A 256 -3.60 -7.83 -31.06
C ARG A 256 -4.09 -7.11 -29.80
N PRO A 257 -3.70 -5.84 -29.59
CA PRO A 257 -4.11 -5.08 -28.41
C PRO A 257 -5.61 -4.72 -28.38
N ALA A 258 -6.24 -4.57 -29.55
CA ALA A 258 -7.64 -4.16 -29.69
C ALA A 258 -8.61 -5.05 -28.88
N CYS A 259 -9.25 -4.46 -27.88
CA CYS A 259 -10.16 -5.12 -26.94
C CYS A 259 -11.49 -4.38 -26.69
N GLY A 260 -11.79 -3.32 -27.45
CA GLY A 260 -13.01 -2.51 -27.33
C GLY A 260 -12.95 -1.45 -26.22
N ALA A 261 -11.75 -1.10 -25.74
CA ALA A 261 -11.55 -0.04 -24.77
C ALA A 261 -11.60 1.34 -25.43
N ASP A 262 -11.95 2.39 -24.66
CA ASP A 262 -11.98 3.76 -25.19
C ASP A 262 -10.59 4.41 -25.14
N VAL A 263 -9.74 3.94 -24.22
CA VAL A 263 -8.38 4.44 -24.01
C VAL A 263 -7.41 3.27 -23.88
N TYR A 264 -6.31 3.32 -24.62
CA TYR A 264 -5.21 2.36 -24.55
C TYR A 264 -4.00 3.02 -23.93
N ARG A 265 -3.42 2.36 -22.94
CA ARG A 265 -2.15 2.73 -22.32
C ARG A 265 -1.13 1.65 -22.62
N LEU A 266 -0.17 1.99 -23.46
CA LEU A 266 0.81 1.07 -24.02
C LEU A 266 2.21 1.51 -23.56
N PRO A 267 3.13 0.57 -23.25
CA PRO A 267 4.47 0.94 -22.82
C PRO A 267 5.17 1.77 -23.90
N ALA A 268 5.73 2.91 -23.52
CA ALA A 268 6.41 3.82 -24.45
C ALA A 268 7.55 3.11 -25.19
N ARG A 269 8.30 2.25 -24.48
CA ARG A 269 9.42 1.47 -25.06
C ARG A 269 8.98 0.44 -26.11
N ASP A 270 7.74 -0.02 -26.06
CA ASP A 270 7.18 -0.92 -27.08
C ASP A 270 6.64 -0.15 -28.29
N LEU A 271 6.34 1.13 -28.13
CA LEU A 271 5.95 2.01 -29.22
C LEU A 271 7.16 2.62 -29.92
N THR A 272 8.32 2.70 -29.27
CA THR A 272 9.54 3.19 -29.90
C THR A 272 10.27 2.10 -30.65
N ASP A 273 10.99 2.50 -31.69
CA ASP A 273 11.48 1.55 -32.68
C ASP A 273 12.67 0.75 -32.15
N GLY A 274 13.43 1.25 -31.16
CA GLY A 274 14.43 0.45 -30.44
C GLY A 274 15.43 -0.30 -31.33
N GLY A 275 15.60 0.15 -32.58
CA GLY A 275 16.40 -0.51 -33.63
C GLY A 275 15.63 -1.08 -34.84
N GLU A 276 14.30 -1.13 -34.83
CA GLU A 276 13.43 -1.59 -35.93
C GLU A 276 12.53 -0.45 -36.46
N PRO A 277 12.99 0.31 -37.48
CA PRO A 277 12.29 1.49 -37.95
C PRO A 277 10.85 1.22 -38.40
N GLY A 278 9.91 2.04 -37.93
CA GLY A 278 8.50 2.00 -38.30
C GLY A 278 7.63 0.99 -37.54
N ARG A 279 8.18 0.22 -36.59
CA ARG A 279 7.43 -0.74 -35.79
C ARG A 279 6.34 -0.05 -34.96
N GLY A 280 6.69 1.05 -34.29
CA GLY A 280 5.74 1.84 -33.52
C GLY A 280 4.58 2.38 -34.34
N ALA A 281 4.91 2.95 -35.50
CA ALA A 281 3.93 3.48 -36.44
C ALA A 281 2.98 2.38 -36.95
N ALA A 282 3.52 1.22 -37.34
CA ALA A 282 2.71 0.08 -37.80
C ALA A 282 1.76 -0.42 -36.70
N ARG A 283 2.26 -0.52 -35.46
CA ARG A 283 1.47 -0.90 -34.27
C ARG A 283 0.30 0.05 -34.01
N LEU A 284 0.54 1.36 -34.07
CA LEU A 284 -0.51 2.36 -33.88
C LEU A 284 -1.53 2.35 -35.03
N ARG A 285 -1.08 2.23 -36.28
CA ARG A 285 -1.97 2.11 -37.45
C ARG A 285 -2.90 0.91 -37.33
N LEU A 286 -2.37 -0.27 -37.00
CA LEU A 286 -3.18 -1.48 -36.81
C LEU A 286 -4.23 -1.31 -35.71
N LEU A 287 -3.86 -0.70 -34.58
CA LEU A 287 -4.83 -0.42 -33.51
C LEU A 287 -5.88 0.61 -33.95
N LYS A 288 -5.49 1.66 -34.67
CA LYS A 288 -6.40 2.68 -35.19
C LYS A 288 -7.31 2.17 -36.30
N GLU A 289 -6.87 1.24 -37.13
CA GLU A 289 -7.70 0.56 -38.13
C GLU A 289 -8.78 -0.30 -37.45
N ALA A 290 -8.40 -1.03 -36.39
CA ALA A 290 -9.34 -1.82 -35.61
C ALA A 290 -10.30 -0.96 -34.78
N GLU A 291 -9.80 0.13 -34.19
CA GLU A 291 -10.54 0.99 -33.26
C GLU A 291 -10.25 2.48 -33.51
N PRO A 292 -10.89 3.09 -34.54
CA PRO A 292 -10.58 4.46 -34.98
C PRO A 292 -10.73 5.53 -33.90
N SER A 293 -11.73 5.36 -33.01
CA SER A 293 -12.04 6.28 -31.91
C SER A 293 -11.16 6.11 -30.67
N ALA A 294 -10.36 5.04 -30.58
CA ALA A 294 -9.56 4.74 -29.41
C ALA A 294 -8.50 5.82 -29.17
N ARG A 295 -8.38 6.32 -27.94
CA ARG A 295 -7.29 7.24 -27.57
C ARG A 295 -6.09 6.44 -27.09
N ILE A 296 -4.92 6.71 -27.65
CA ILE A 296 -3.72 5.92 -27.36
C ILE A 296 -2.71 6.78 -26.60
N PHE A 297 -2.22 6.28 -25.48
CA PHE A 297 -1.22 6.94 -24.65
C PHE A 297 0.01 6.05 -24.50
N ALA A 298 1.18 6.65 -24.62
CA ALA A 298 2.45 6.02 -24.30
C ALA A 298 2.72 6.16 -22.79
N VAL A 299 2.97 5.05 -22.12
CA VAL A 299 3.30 5.03 -20.68
C VAL A 299 4.81 4.99 -20.52
N LEU A 300 5.38 6.05 -19.94
CA LEU A 300 6.79 6.08 -19.57
C LEU A 300 7.04 5.08 -18.43
N PRO A 301 8.18 4.38 -18.43
CA PRO A 301 8.49 3.43 -17.37
C PRO A 301 8.63 4.16 -16.02
N PRO A 302 8.39 3.51 -14.86
CA PRO A 302 8.42 4.17 -13.55
C PRO A 302 9.75 4.84 -13.16
N GLY A 303 10.88 4.31 -13.67
CA GLY A 303 12.18 4.95 -13.60
C GLY A 303 12.54 5.64 -14.92
N ALA A 304 11.63 6.47 -15.45
CA ALA A 304 11.76 7.10 -16.75
C ALA A 304 13.18 7.67 -16.96
N PRO A 305 13.78 7.46 -18.14
CA PRO A 305 15.16 7.88 -18.36
C PRO A 305 15.32 9.39 -18.18
N CYS A 306 16.54 9.85 -17.95
CA CYS A 306 16.85 11.27 -17.89
C CYS A 306 17.88 11.65 -18.95
N GLY A 307 17.91 12.93 -19.34
CA GLY A 307 18.87 13.43 -20.32
C GLY A 307 18.64 12.85 -21.73
N PRO A 308 19.71 12.50 -22.48
CA PRO A 308 19.60 12.16 -23.91
C PRO A 308 18.67 10.99 -24.24
N GLU A 309 18.56 9.99 -23.37
CA GLU A 309 17.65 8.86 -23.59
C GLU A 309 16.19 9.30 -23.54
N MET A 310 15.83 10.21 -22.62
CA MET A 310 14.50 10.80 -22.57
C MET A 310 14.22 11.68 -23.78
N GLU A 311 15.18 12.51 -24.20
CA GLU A 311 15.03 13.35 -25.39
C GLU A 311 14.80 12.51 -26.65
N THR A 312 15.53 11.40 -26.78
CA THR A 312 15.35 10.44 -27.90
C THR A 312 13.96 9.81 -27.85
N LEU A 313 13.57 9.30 -26.67
CA LEU A 313 12.25 8.70 -26.45
C LEU A 313 11.12 9.68 -26.82
N LEU A 314 11.19 10.92 -26.33
CA LEU A 314 10.17 11.95 -26.61
C LEU A 314 10.14 12.35 -28.09
N THR A 315 11.30 12.39 -28.76
CA THR A 315 11.38 12.68 -30.21
C THR A 315 10.70 11.59 -31.02
N GLU A 316 10.95 10.32 -30.71
CA GLU A 316 10.29 9.20 -31.37
C GLU A 316 8.77 9.22 -31.12
N LEU A 317 8.34 9.47 -29.88
CA LEU A 317 6.92 9.58 -29.54
C LEU A 317 6.23 10.76 -30.23
N ASP A 318 6.91 11.89 -30.43
CA ASP A 318 6.35 13.03 -31.18
C ASP A 318 6.08 12.64 -32.64
N GLY A 319 7.00 11.89 -33.26
CA GLY A 319 6.81 11.33 -34.60
C GLY A 319 5.57 10.43 -34.74
N LEU A 320 5.18 9.74 -33.65
CA LEU A 320 4.01 8.85 -33.62
C LEU A 320 2.66 9.58 -33.48
N ARG A 321 2.66 10.90 -33.22
CA ARG A 321 1.40 11.67 -33.14
C ARG A 321 0.64 11.68 -34.46
N ALA A 322 1.37 11.71 -35.58
CA ALA A 322 0.78 11.61 -36.93
C ALA A 322 0.05 10.27 -37.14
N GLU A 323 0.42 9.23 -36.40
CA GLU A 323 -0.15 7.88 -36.46
C GLU A 323 -1.25 7.66 -35.40
N GLY A 324 -1.62 8.71 -34.67
CA GLY A 324 -2.73 8.69 -33.72
C GLY A 324 -2.35 8.51 -32.24
N LEU A 325 -1.08 8.69 -31.87
CA LEU A 325 -0.69 8.83 -30.47
C LEU A 325 -1.27 10.12 -29.87
N ALA A 326 -2.12 9.98 -28.86
CA ALA A 326 -2.85 11.11 -28.26
C ALA A 326 -2.09 11.78 -27.11
N GLY A 327 -1.23 11.05 -26.39
CA GLY A 327 -0.57 11.60 -25.23
C GLY A 327 0.44 10.68 -24.56
N ILE A 328 0.99 11.16 -23.45
CA ILE A 328 2.00 10.47 -22.64
C ILE A 328 1.51 10.39 -21.19
N SER A 329 1.84 9.28 -20.52
CA SER A 329 1.57 9.05 -19.11
C SER A 329 2.85 8.72 -18.35
N SER A 330 2.95 9.09 -17.08
CA SER A 330 4.09 8.72 -16.21
C SER A 330 3.63 8.28 -14.82
N HIS A 331 4.43 7.42 -14.18
CA HIS A 331 4.25 6.99 -12.80
C HIS A 331 4.83 7.96 -11.77
N SER A 332 5.35 9.11 -12.18
CA SER A 332 5.92 10.08 -11.26
C SER A 332 5.48 11.51 -11.56
N VAL A 333 5.86 12.43 -10.66
CA VAL A 333 5.55 13.87 -10.79
C VAL A 333 6.29 14.55 -11.94
N ASP A 334 7.28 13.86 -12.54
CA ASP A 334 7.99 14.29 -13.75
C ASP A 334 7.05 14.53 -14.95
N VAL A 335 5.85 13.93 -14.95
CA VAL A 335 4.82 14.17 -15.96
C VAL A 335 4.57 15.65 -16.20
N HIS A 336 4.66 16.49 -15.16
CA HIS A 336 4.42 17.93 -15.25
C HIS A 336 5.49 18.68 -16.04
N ALA A 337 6.69 18.11 -16.16
CA ALA A 337 7.80 18.65 -16.94
C ALA A 337 7.83 18.14 -18.39
N LEU A 338 6.94 17.20 -18.76
CA LEU A 338 6.87 16.70 -20.12
C LEU A 338 6.38 17.78 -21.09
N PRO A 339 6.82 17.73 -22.37
CA PRO A 339 6.45 18.73 -23.38
C PRO A 339 4.95 18.93 -23.48
N ALA A 340 4.53 20.20 -23.50
CA ALA A 340 3.13 20.58 -23.59
C ALA A 340 2.46 20.21 -24.91
N ILE A 341 3.19 19.67 -25.90
CA ILE A 341 2.63 19.15 -27.16
C ILE A 341 1.83 17.84 -26.98
N PHE A 342 2.04 17.13 -25.86
CA PHE A 342 1.32 15.91 -25.54
C PHE A 342 0.17 16.20 -24.56
N VAL A 343 -0.94 15.46 -24.69
CA VAL A 343 -1.86 15.32 -23.56
C VAL A 343 -1.15 14.49 -22.48
N ARG A 344 -1.18 14.98 -21.24
CA ARG A 344 -0.42 14.39 -20.13
C ARG A 344 -1.35 13.73 -19.12
N SER A 345 -1.00 12.53 -18.68
CA SER A 345 -1.76 11.79 -17.67
C SER A 345 -0.86 11.16 -16.59
N LEU A 346 -1.40 10.99 -15.38
CA LEU A 346 -0.66 10.43 -14.26
C LEU A 346 -1.11 8.99 -13.98
N GLU A 347 -0.13 8.09 -13.90
CA GLU A 347 -0.30 6.68 -13.54
C GLU A 347 -0.38 6.50 -12.00
N PRO A 348 -0.84 5.33 -11.50
CA PRO A 348 -1.02 5.08 -10.06
C PRO A 348 0.21 5.38 -9.17
N GLY A 349 1.43 5.31 -9.74
CA GLY A 349 2.68 5.60 -9.02
C GLY A 349 2.79 7.06 -8.54
N GLY A 350 1.97 7.96 -9.07
CA GLY A 350 1.87 9.34 -8.60
C GLY A 350 1.27 9.49 -7.19
N ASN A 351 0.84 8.39 -6.55
CA ASN A 351 0.37 8.33 -5.17
C ASN A 351 -0.75 9.32 -4.84
N VAL A 352 -1.74 9.40 -5.75
CA VAL A 352 -2.94 10.21 -5.53
C VAL A 352 -3.88 9.48 -4.58
N LEU A 353 -3.85 9.89 -3.31
CA LEU A 353 -4.54 9.24 -2.19
C LEU A 353 -5.79 10.01 -1.70
N ASN A 354 -6.01 11.25 -2.14
CA ASN A 354 -7.15 12.08 -1.72
C ASN A 354 -7.41 13.23 -2.72
N ALA A 355 -8.54 13.93 -2.54
CA ALA A 355 -8.95 15.07 -3.37
C ALA A 355 -7.88 16.17 -3.49
N ARG A 356 -7.12 16.42 -2.42
CA ARG A 356 -6.10 17.47 -2.42
C ARG A 356 -4.91 17.14 -3.33
N SER A 357 -4.42 15.91 -3.27
CA SER A 357 -3.39 15.45 -4.20
C SER A 357 -3.92 15.52 -5.63
N PHE A 358 -5.15 15.06 -5.86
CA PHE A 358 -5.79 15.13 -7.18
C PHE A 358 -5.85 16.58 -7.71
N ALA A 359 -6.36 17.52 -6.91
CA ALA A 359 -6.46 18.94 -7.28
C ALA A 359 -5.08 19.53 -7.63
N CYS A 360 -4.04 19.21 -6.86
CA CYS A 360 -2.68 19.65 -7.16
C CYS A 360 -2.17 19.20 -8.54
N HIS A 361 -2.53 17.98 -8.95
CA HIS A 361 -2.21 17.48 -10.29
C HIS A 361 -3.12 18.08 -11.37
N ALA A 362 -4.40 18.27 -11.06
CA ALA A 362 -5.40 18.86 -11.96
C ALA A 362 -5.05 20.32 -12.32
N ASP A 363 -4.68 21.14 -11.34
CA ASP A 363 -4.30 22.55 -11.52
C ASP A 363 -3.07 22.72 -12.41
N LYS A 364 -2.22 21.69 -12.48
CA LYS A 364 -1.04 21.64 -13.35
C LYS A 364 -1.34 21.15 -14.77
N GLY A 365 -2.61 20.94 -15.08
CA GLY A 365 -3.09 20.69 -16.45
C GLY A 365 -3.02 19.24 -16.90
N LEU A 366 -3.03 18.27 -15.98
CA LEU A 366 -3.16 16.85 -16.36
C LEU A 366 -4.60 16.52 -16.74
N GLU A 367 -4.79 15.84 -17.87
CA GLU A 367 -6.13 15.47 -18.39
C GLU A 367 -6.75 14.32 -17.60
N ARG A 368 -5.92 13.38 -17.15
CA ARG A 368 -6.36 12.20 -16.43
C ARG A 368 -5.37 11.81 -15.35
N ILE A 369 -5.89 11.54 -14.17
CA ILE A 369 -5.11 11.28 -12.97
C ILE A 369 -5.63 9.99 -12.36
N CYS A 370 -4.80 8.94 -12.40
CA CYS A 370 -5.15 7.67 -11.80
C CYS A 370 -4.96 7.74 -10.28
N VAL A 371 -6.01 7.34 -9.56
CA VAL A 371 -5.99 7.21 -8.10
C VAL A 371 -5.15 5.99 -7.73
N SER A 372 -4.48 6.05 -6.58
CA SER A 372 -3.72 4.93 -6.04
C SER A 372 -4.60 3.67 -5.89
N HIS A 373 -3.94 2.51 -5.97
CA HIS A 373 -4.56 1.20 -5.77
C HIS A 373 -5.01 0.99 -4.30
N GLU A 374 -4.42 1.73 -3.36
CA GLU A 374 -4.63 1.59 -1.92
C GLU A 374 -5.77 2.49 -1.38
N THR A 375 -6.23 3.45 -2.19
CA THR A 375 -7.21 4.44 -1.75
C THR A 375 -8.58 3.82 -1.47
N GLY A 376 -9.17 4.14 -0.32
CA GLY A 376 -10.48 3.66 0.10
C GLY A 376 -11.65 4.37 -0.60
N GLY A 377 -12.88 3.88 -0.37
CA GLY A 377 -14.08 4.41 -1.03
C GLY A 377 -14.39 5.88 -0.73
N GLU A 378 -14.27 6.33 0.53
CA GLU A 378 -14.54 7.73 0.90
C GLU A 378 -13.52 8.70 0.25
N ASP A 379 -12.24 8.35 0.27
CA ASP A 379 -11.21 9.15 -0.37
C ASP A 379 -11.37 9.18 -1.90
N VAL A 380 -11.72 8.05 -2.52
CA VAL A 380 -12.05 8.00 -3.95
C VAL A 380 -13.23 8.92 -4.26
N LEU A 381 -14.31 8.89 -3.45
CA LEU A 381 -15.45 9.79 -3.62
C LEU A 381 -15.04 11.26 -3.59
N SER A 382 -14.20 11.66 -2.62
CA SER A 382 -13.69 13.03 -2.55
C SER A 382 -12.90 13.42 -3.81
N VAL A 383 -12.13 12.50 -4.39
CA VAL A 383 -11.42 12.72 -5.65
C VAL A 383 -12.40 12.91 -6.81
N LEU A 384 -13.46 12.11 -6.86
CA LEU A 384 -14.47 12.22 -7.90
C LEU A 384 -15.21 13.55 -7.82
N GLU A 385 -15.51 14.05 -6.63
CA GLU A 385 -16.11 15.38 -6.41
C GLU A 385 -15.19 16.52 -6.89
N ALA A 386 -13.87 16.35 -6.76
CA ALA A 386 -12.87 17.29 -7.27
C ALA A 386 -12.61 17.15 -8.78
N ALA A 387 -13.06 16.07 -9.41
CA ALA A 387 -12.84 15.81 -10.83
C ALA A 387 -13.74 16.70 -11.72
N SER A 388 -13.27 16.97 -12.93
CA SER A 388 -13.96 17.83 -13.90
C SER A 388 -13.83 17.30 -15.32
N ALA A 389 -14.49 17.97 -16.27
CA ALA A 389 -14.36 17.63 -17.69
C ALA A 389 -12.91 17.79 -18.21
N GLN A 390 -12.15 18.71 -17.61
CA GLN A 390 -10.76 19.04 -17.98
C GLN A 390 -9.72 18.14 -17.29
N SER A 391 -10.01 17.70 -16.06
CA SER A 391 -9.12 16.86 -15.25
C SER A 391 -9.91 15.71 -14.67
N ARG A 392 -9.74 14.52 -15.25
CA ARG A 392 -10.59 13.36 -15.01
C ARG A 392 -9.94 12.38 -14.06
N ALA A 393 -10.75 11.80 -13.18
CA ALA A 393 -10.31 10.70 -12.34
C ALA A 393 -10.22 9.40 -13.13
N GLU A 394 -9.32 8.54 -12.71
CA GLU A 394 -9.23 7.17 -13.18
C GLU A 394 -9.01 6.20 -12.04
N ILE A 395 -9.67 5.05 -12.11
CA ILE A 395 -9.65 4.03 -11.07
C ILE A 395 -9.26 2.70 -11.70
N THR A 396 -8.21 2.06 -11.18
CA THR A 396 -7.87 0.68 -11.54
C THR A 396 -8.82 -0.28 -10.83
N LEU A 397 -9.58 -1.05 -11.60
CA LEU A 397 -10.53 -2.03 -11.10
C LEU A 397 -9.94 -3.42 -10.99
N TYR A 398 -9.16 -3.82 -12.00
CA TYR A 398 -8.65 -5.17 -12.10
C TYR A 398 -7.28 -5.20 -12.79
N GLY A 399 -6.48 -6.20 -12.44
CA GLY A 399 -5.24 -6.52 -13.13
C GLY A 399 -4.05 -6.54 -12.20
N ARG A 400 -2.90 -6.97 -12.72
CA ARG A 400 -1.65 -6.90 -11.96
C ARG A 400 -1.22 -5.45 -11.81
N VAL A 401 -0.72 -5.12 -10.63
CA VAL A 401 -0.06 -3.84 -10.33
C VAL A 401 1.44 -4.03 -10.20
N GLY A 402 2.21 -2.98 -10.45
CA GLY A 402 3.66 -2.98 -10.25
C GLY A 402 3.97 -3.06 -8.76
N ALA A 403 4.61 -4.15 -8.33
CA ALA A 403 5.05 -4.33 -6.95
C ALA A 403 6.40 -3.66 -6.69
N MET A 404 7.29 -3.67 -7.68
CA MET A 404 8.61 -3.05 -7.60
C MET A 404 9.14 -2.73 -8.99
N PHE A 405 9.80 -1.59 -9.13
CA PHE A 405 10.65 -1.29 -10.29
C PHE A 405 12.12 -1.50 -9.92
N THR A 406 12.90 -2.05 -10.86
CA THR A 406 14.33 -2.33 -10.67
C THR A 406 15.17 -1.62 -11.72
N GLN A 407 16.16 -0.84 -11.27
CA GLN A 407 17.16 -0.20 -12.13
C GLN A 407 18.18 -1.21 -12.71
N VAL A 408 18.21 -2.42 -12.15
CA VAL A 408 18.97 -3.55 -12.67
C VAL A 408 18.02 -4.73 -12.77
N CYS A 409 17.77 -5.16 -14.00
CA CYS A 409 16.90 -6.30 -14.31
C CYS A 409 17.42 -7.55 -13.57
N PRO A 410 16.59 -8.28 -12.82
CA PRO A 410 17.03 -9.47 -12.09
C PRO A 410 17.41 -10.64 -13.00
N VAL A 411 17.04 -10.60 -14.28
CA VAL A 411 17.50 -11.56 -15.30
C VAL A 411 18.95 -11.28 -15.72
N ALA A 412 19.34 -10.00 -15.69
CA ALA A 412 20.71 -9.56 -15.94
C ALA A 412 21.57 -9.86 -14.71
N GLY A 413 22.64 -10.64 -14.92
CA GLY A 413 23.48 -11.19 -13.86
C GLY A 413 23.23 -12.67 -13.56
N ASN A 414 22.03 -13.19 -13.84
CA ASN A 414 21.72 -14.62 -13.70
C ASN A 414 21.82 -15.38 -15.03
N ALA A 415 21.33 -14.80 -16.12
CA ALA A 415 21.22 -15.52 -17.39
C ALA A 415 21.37 -14.65 -18.65
N CYS A 416 21.23 -13.32 -18.56
CA CYS A 416 21.39 -12.42 -19.71
C CYS A 416 22.82 -11.90 -19.84
N GLN A 417 23.50 -12.21 -20.96
CA GLN A 417 24.87 -11.77 -21.26
C GLN A 417 24.95 -10.57 -22.22
N ASP A 418 23.93 -10.36 -23.06
CA ASP A 418 23.82 -9.23 -23.99
C ASP A 418 22.55 -8.42 -23.66
N PRO A 419 22.64 -7.22 -23.07
CA PRO A 419 21.47 -6.39 -22.77
C PRO A 419 20.67 -5.93 -24.00
N ALA A 420 21.32 -5.86 -25.18
CA ALA A 420 20.67 -5.46 -26.42
C ALA A 420 19.87 -6.63 -27.01
N ASN A 421 20.43 -7.84 -27.11
CA ASN A 421 19.74 -9.03 -27.62
C ASN A 421 19.45 -10.07 -26.54
N GLY A 422 19.11 -9.58 -25.35
CA GLY A 422 19.01 -10.41 -24.17
C GLY A 422 17.99 -11.52 -24.30
N ILE A 423 18.24 -12.62 -23.60
CA ILE A 423 17.29 -13.74 -23.48
C ILE A 423 15.91 -13.31 -22.94
N CYS A 424 15.80 -12.10 -22.42
CA CYS A 424 14.56 -11.46 -22.00
C CYS A 424 13.65 -11.06 -23.17
N ARG A 425 14.16 -10.98 -24.40
CA ARG A 425 13.33 -10.76 -25.60
C ARG A 425 12.58 -12.04 -25.95
N GLY A 426 11.25 -11.99 -25.86
CA GLY A 426 10.38 -13.11 -26.26
C GLY A 426 10.28 -14.25 -25.24
N ALA A 427 10.76 -14.05 -24.01
CA ALA A 427 10.60 -15.00 -22.91
C ALA A 427 10.00 -14.30 -21.69
N SER A 428 9.15 -15.03 -20.96
CA SER A 428 8.51 -14.56 -19.74
C SER A 428 9.28 -15.07 -18.51
N PHE A 429 9.52 -14.19 -17.54
CA PHE A 429 10.20 -14.52 -16.30
C PHE A 429 9.31 -14.22 -15.10
N ALA A 430 9.55 -14.90 -13.99
CA ALA A 430 8.91 -14.62 -12.72
C ALA A 430 9.89 -14.84 -11.57
N LEU A 431 9.82 -14.00 -10.54
CA LEU A 431 10.46 -14.25 -9.25
C LEU A 431 9.57 -15.14 -8.41
N ARG A 432 10.15 -16.12 -7.74
CA ARG A 432 9.43 -17.01 -6.82
C ARG A 432 9.81 -16.67 -5.38
N ASP A 433 8.83 -16.41 -4.53
CA ASP A 433 9.07 -16.20 -3.10
C ASP A 433 9.20 -17.52 -2.31
N ASP A 434 9.48 -17.40 -1.02
CA ASP A 434 9.62 -18.51 -0.06
C ASP A 434 8.34 -19.37 0.07
N ARG A 435 7.18 -18.77 -0.16
CA ARG A 435 5.85 -19.40 -0.16
C ARG A 435 5.46 -19.96 -1.52
N GLY A 436 6.33 -19.85 -2.51
CA GLY A 436 6.12 -20.33 -3.87
C GLY A 436 5.21 -19.45 -4.74
N ARG A 437 4.84 -18.25 -4.28
CA ARG A 437 4.11 -17.28 -5.11
C ARG A 437 5.04 -16.76 -6.20
N GLN A 438 4.49 -16.59 -7.40
CA GLN A 438 5.21 -16.12 -8.58
C GLN A 438 4.87 -14.66 -8.84
N PHE A 439 5.90 -13.84 -9.01
CA PHE A 439 5.82 -12.41 -9.31
C PHE A 439 6.37 -12.19 -10.73
N PRO A 440 5.52 -11.94 -11.73
CA PRO A 440 5.98 -11.76 -13.11
C PRO A 440 6.99 -10.63 -13.24
N VAL A 441 7.98 -10.81 -14.12
CA VAL A 441 9.02 -9.82 -14.39
C VAL A 441 8.87 -9.35 -15.83
N VAL A 442 8.44 -8.10 -15.99
CA VAL A 442 8.42 -7.39 -17.27
C VAL A 442 9.80 -6.80 -17.47
N CYS A 443 10.59 -7.40 -18.37
CA CYS A 443 11.92 -6.91 -18.67
C CYS A 443 11.86 -5.79 -19.70
N HIS A 444 12.74 -4.80 -19.57
CA HIS A 444 12.93 -3.71 -20.53
C HIS A 444 14.30 -3.85 -21.21
N PRO A 445 14.40 -4.56 -22.35
CA PRO A 445 15.64 -4.74 -23.09
C PRO A 445 16.31 -3.39 -23.46
N GLY A 446 17.63 -3.40 -23.65
CA GLY A 446 18.42 -2.19 -23.89
C GLY A 446 18.75 -1.43 -22.61
N SER A 447 17.73 -0.94 -21.89
CA SER A 447 17.93 -0.24 -20.60
C SER A 447 18.31 -1.17 -19.45
N CYS A 448 18.10 -2.48 -19.62
CA CYS A 448 18.40 -3.50 -18.61
C CYS A 448 17.72 -3.23 -17.26
N THR A 449 16.49 -2.69 -17.31
CA THR A 449 15.61 -2.47 -16.16
C THR A 449 14.44 -3.46 -16.18
N ALA A 450 13.65 -3.55 -15.10
CA ALA A 450 12.45 -4.39 -15.08
C ALA A 450 11.39 -3.93 -14.08
N ASP A 451 10.13 -4.16 -14.43
CA ASP A 451 8.99 -4.09 -13.52
C ASP A 451 8.66 -5.49 -12.99
N ILE A 452 8.61 -5.61 -11.67
CA ILE A 452 8.13 -6.80 -10.96
C ILE A 452 6.67 -6.57 -10.65
N LEU A 453 5.81 -7.41 -11.19
CA LEU A 453 4.37 -7.35 -10.98
C LEU A 453 3.97 -8.12 -9.73
N SER A 454 2.89 -7.66 -9.09
CA SER A 454 2.19 -8.37 -8.02
C SER A 454 1.88 -9.82 -8.41
N SER A 455 2.02 -10.72 -7.42
CA SER A 455 1.82 -12.16 -7.65
C SER A 455 0.37 -12.55 -7.93
N ALA A 456 -0.58 -11.72 -7.51
CA ALA A 456 -1.97 -11.82 -7.88
C ALA A 456 -2.50 -10.45 -8.34
N PRO A 457 -3.46 -10.41 -9.27
CA PRO A 457 -4.11 -9.16 -9.66
C PRO A 457 -4.89 -8.56 -8.48
N ILE A 458 -5.03 -7.24 -8.49
CA ILE A 458 -5.97 -6.55 -7.61
C ILE A 458 -7.39 -6.69 -8.15
N GLU A 459 -8.38 -6.69 -7.26
CA GLU A 459 -9.80 -6.75 -7.59
C GLU A 459 -10.54 -5.69 -6.74
N ARG A 460 -11.04 -4.62 -7.38
CA ARG A 460 -11.73 -3.51 -6.73
C ARG A 460 -13.20 -3.38 -7.18
N PHE A 461 -13.85 -4.50 -7.44
CA PHE A 461 -15.27 -4.54 -7.82
C PHE A 461 -16.21 -4.10 -6.68
N ASP A 462 -15.83 -4.34 -5.43
CA ASP A 462 -16.60 -3.87 -4.26
C ASP A 462 -16.61 -2.33 -4.20
N LEU A 463 -15.50 -1.68 -4.59
CA LEU A 463 -15.43 -0.23 -4.75
C LEU A 463 -16.33 0.25 -5.90
N LEU A 464 -16.27 -0.41 -7.06
CA LEU A 464 -17.17 -0.10 -8.18
C LEU A 464 -18.64 -0.16 -7.75
N GLU A 465 -19.04 -1.21 -7.03
CA GLU A 465 -20.40 -1.36 -6.50
C GLU A 465 -20.77 -0.22 -5.54
N GLN A 466 -19.89 0.12 -4.60
CA GLN A 466 -20.09 1.23 -3.67
C GLN A 466 -20.32 2.55 -4.42
N LEU A 467 -19.51 2.82 -5.45
CA LEU A 467 -19.59 4.04 -6.26
C LEU A 467 -20.84 4.05 -7.14
N ILE A 468 -21.23 2.91 -7.71
CA ILE A 468 -22.50 2.77 -8.45
C ILE A 468 -23.68 3.16 -7.55
N ARG A 469 -23.76 2.57 -6.34
CA ARG A 469 -24.85 2.80 -5.40
C ARG A 469 -24.92 4.23 -4.88
N ARG A 470 -23.77 4.88 -4.67
CA ARG A 470 -23.71 6.24 -4.09
C ARG A 470 -23.86 7.34 -5.12
N CYS A 471 -23.31 7.16 -6.31
CA CYS A 471 -23.10 8.27 -7.23
C CYS A 471 -23.70 8.02 -8.63
N LEU A 472 -23.82 6.77 -9.12
CA LEU A 472 -24.43 6.50 -10.44
C LEU A 472 -25.97 6.50 -10.41
N SER A 473 -26.59 6.10 -9.30
CA SER A 473 -28.05 6.12 -9.15
C SER A 473 -28.64 7.50 -8.82
N GLY A 474 -27.81 8.49 -8.46
CA GLY A 474 -28.22 9.83 -8.01
C GLY A 474 -28.10 10.96 -9.04
N GLY A 475 -27.66 10.68 -10.27
CA GLY A 475 -27.48 11.71 -11.31
C GLY A 475 -26.33 12.68 -11.04
N THR A 476 -25.34 12.29 -10.22
CA THR A 476 -24.24 13.17 -9.82
C THR A 476 -23.27 13.38 -11.01
N PRO A 477 -23.01 14.63 -11.46
CA PRO A 477 -22.18 14.91 -12.66
C PRO A 477 -20.73 14.41 -12.57
N ALA A 478 -20.21 14.27 -11.34
CA ALA A 478 -18.82 13.93 -11.04
C ALA A 478 -18.35 12.60 -11.67
N LEU A 479 -19.25 11.63 -11.81
CA LEU A 479 -18.88 10.31 -12.34
C LEU A 479 -18.84 10.22 -13.86
N GLY A 480 -19.55 11.07 -14.59
CA GLY A 480 -19.69 11.01 -16.04
C GLY A 480 -18.38 11.23 -16.83
N SER A 481 -17.27 11.42 -16.12
CA SER A 481 -15.93 11.60 -16.67
C SER A 481 -14.90 10.58 -16.17
N THR A 482 -15.30 9.70 -15.22
CA THR A 482 -14.41 8.75 -14.55
C THR A 482 -14.02 7.62 -15.48
N ALA A 483 -12.72 7.35 -15.58
CA ALA A 483 -12.21 6.19 -16.29
C ALA A 483 -12.07 4.95 -15.40
N TRP A 484 -12.40 3.80 -15.98
CA TRP A 484 -12.27 2.49 -15.33
C TRP A 484 -11.20 1.68 -16.02
N ARG A 485 -10.11 1.39 -15.32
CA ARG A 485 -8.94 0.70 -15.88
C ARG A 485 -8.94 -0.79 -15.55
N PHE A 486 -8.69 -1.60 -16.58
CA PHE A 486 -8.11 -2.94 -16.47
C PHE A 486 -6.64 -2.93 -16.89
N SER A 487 -5.79 -3.58 -16.11
CA SER A 487 -4.34 -3.70 -16.34
C SER A 487 -3.98 -5.11 -16.78
N PHE A 488 -3.75 -5.29 -18.07
CA PHE A 488 -3.40 -6.54 -18.72
C PHE A 488 -1.89 -6.79 -18.76
N PHE A 489 -1.52 -8.06 -18.70
CA PHE A 489 -0.16 -8.55 -18.86
C PHE A 489 -0.08 -9.66 -19.90
N ASP A 490 -0.67 -10.82 -19.63
CA ASP A 490 -0.57 -12.04 -20.45
C ASP A 490 -1.94 -12.60 -20.88
N GLU A 491 -3.04 -11.90 -20.56
CA GLU A 491 -4.39 -12.33 -20.91
C GLU A 491 -4.61 -12.28 -22.44
N PRO A 492 -5.16 -13.32 -23.08
CA PRO A 492 -5.39 -13.37 -24.53
C PRO A 492 -6.46 -12.37 -24.98
N GLN A 493 -6.41 -11.96 -26.26
CA GLN A 493 -7.32 -10.94 -26.80
C GLN A 493 -8.81 -11.25 -26.58
N GLU A 494 -9.23 -12.50 -26.75
CA GLU A 494 -10.63 -12.91 -26.58
C GLU A 494 -11.13 -12.62 -25.16
N GLN A 495 -10.31 -12.97 -24.16
CA GLN A 495 -10.60 -12.71 -22.75
C GLN A 495 -10.63 -11.20 -22.46
N ARG A 496 -9.65 -10.44 -22.97
CA ARG A 496 -9.64 -8.98 -22.84
C ARG A 496 -10.92 -8.35 -23.40
N ARG A 497 -11.35 -8.78 -24.60
CA ARG A 497 -12.59 -8.31 -25.26
C ARG A 497 -13.83 -8.64 -24.45
N GLU A 498 -13.92 -9.87 -23.94
CA GLU A 498 -15.05 -10.29 -23.11
C GLU A 498 -15.16 -9.43 -21.84
N TRP A 499 -14.05 -9.26 -21.12
CA TRP A 499 -14.02 -8.51 -19.87
C TRP A 499 -14.35 -7.02 -20.07
N ILE A 500 -13.76 -6.37 -21.08
CA ILE A 500 -14.05 -4.97 -21.42
C ILE A 500 -15.52 -4.81 -21.85
N GLY A 501 -16.03 -5.70 -22.71
CA GLY A 501 -17.42 -5.67 -23.16
C GLY A 501 -18.43 -5.87 -22.03
N ARG A 502 -18.11 -6.73 -21.05
CA ARG A 502 -18.94 -6.93 -19.85
C ARG A 502 -18.92 -5.72 -18.94
N LEU A 503 -17.75 -5.17 -18.65
CA LEU A 503 -17.64 -3.95 -17.85
C LEU A 503 -18.46 -2.82 -18.49
N ARG A 504 -18.39 -2.65 -19.81
CA ARG A 504 -19.19 -1.67 -20.54
C ARG A 504 -20.69 -1.84 -20.29
N ARG A 505 -21.22 -3.07 -20.42
CA ARG A 505 -22.64 -3.37 -20.15
C ARG A 505 -23.05 -3.05 -18.71
N VAL A 506 -22.18 -3.34 -17.74
CA VAL A 506 -22.42 -3.02 -16.32
C VAL A 506 -22.50 -1.51 -16.12
N LEU A 507 -21.54 -0.75 -16.66
CA LEU A 507 -21.49 0.70 -16.55
C LEU A 507 -22.69 1.37 -17.25
N GLU A 508 -23.06 0.92 -18.45
CA GLU A 508 -24.24 1.40 -19.18
C GLU A 508 -25.53 1.11 -18.41
N SER A 509 -25.67 -0.09 -17.84
CA SER A 509 -26.82 -0.45 -17.01
C SER A 509 -26.91 0.41 -15.75
N ALA A 510 -25.77 0.73 -15.14
CA ALA A 510 -25.68 1.62 -13.99
C ALA A 510 -26.11 3.03 -14.31
N MET A 511 -25.68 3.56 -15.44
CA MET A 511 -26.13 4.86 -15.92
C MET A 511 -27.62 4.92 -16.24
N ALA A 512 -28.20 3.80 -16.70
CA ALA A 512 -29.63 3.69 -16.93
C ALA A 512 -30.44 3.49 -15.63
N GLY A 513 -29.80 3.43 -14.45
CA GLY A 513 -30.45 3.12 -13.18
C GLY A 513 -31.00 1.69 -13.08
N LYS A 514 -30.44 0.76 -13.88
CA LYS A 514 -30.91 -0.62 -14.05
C LYS A 514 -29.92 -1.68 -13.59
N THR A 515 -28.83 -1.31 -12.90
CA THR A 515 -27.84 -2.29 -12.44
C THR A 515 -28.50 -3.35 -11.58
N ARG A 516 -28.24 -4.61 -11.90
CA ARG A 516 -28.55 -5.73 -11.01
C ARG A 516 -27.26 -6.18 -10.35
N ASP A 517 -27.29 -6.42 -9.04
CA ASP A 517 -26.15 -6.97 -8.29
C ASP A 517 -25.61 -8.28 -8.94
N ALA A 518 -26.48 -9.02 -9.63
CA ALA A 518 -26.13 -10.20 -10.42
C ALA A 518 -25.11 -9.93 -11.55
N ASP A 519 -25.16 -8.76 -12.20
CA ASP A 519 -24.28 -8.45 -13.34
C ASP A 519 -22.83 -8.20 -12.88
N LEU A 520 -22.67 -7.55 -11.72
CA LEU A 520 -21.37 -7.35 -11.06
C LEU A 520 -20.81 -8.67 -10.50
N GLN A 521 -21.68 -9.49 -9.90
CA GLN A 521 -21.29 -10.80 -9.38
C GLN A 521 -20.84 -11.75 -10.50
N GLU A 522 -21.50 -11.71 -11.66
CA GLU A 522 -21.12 -12.51 -12.81
C GLU A 522 -19.78 -12.06 -13.42
N LEU A 523 -19.56 -10.74 -13.55
CA LEU A 523 -18.26 -10.18 -13.94
C LEU A 523 -17.14 -10.67 -13.00
N ARG A 524 -17.37 -10.61 -11.69
CA ARG A 524 -16.40 -11.08 -10.67
C ARG A 524 -16.17 -12.58 -10.76
N LYS A 525 -17.23 -13.38 -10.92
CA LYS A 525 -17.17 -14.83 -10.93
C LYS A 525 -16.38 -15.35 -12.13
N GLN A 526 -16.54 -14.76 -13.30
CA GLN A 526 -15.81 -15.21 -14.48
C GLN A 526 -14.33 -14.86 -14.45
N ILE A 527 -14.00 -13.62 -14.05
CA ILE A 527 -12.61 -13.20 -13.84
C ILE A 527 -11.91 -14.15 -12.84
N LYS A 528 -12.65 -14.66 -11.85
CA LYS A 528 -12.16 -15.63 -10.88
C LYS A 528 -12.09 -17.07 -11.43
N ASN A 529 -13.09 -17.54 -12.17
CA ASN A 529 -13.12 -18.91 -12.70
C ASN A 529 -12.05 -19.17 -13.77
N GLU A 530 -11.71 -18.16 -14.57
CA GLU A 530 -10.66 -18.27 -15.59
C GLU A 530 -9.24 -18.25 -14.98
N LYS A 531 -9.11 -17.77 -13.73
CA LYS A 531 -7.87 -17.83 -12.94
C LYS A 531 -7.50 -19.26 -12.51
N ASP A 532 -8.51 -20.07 -12.21
CA ASP A 532 -8.33 -21.47 -11.76
C ASP A 532 -8.06 -22.43 -12.91
N THR A 533 -8.18 -21.98 -14.17
CA THR A 533 -7.93 -22.80 -15.37
C THR A 533 -6.50 -22.60 -15.92
N LEU A 534 -5.77 -21.60 -15.40
CA LEU A 534 -4.42 -21.17 -15.85
C LEU A 534 -3.32 -21.37 -14.78
N GLN A 535 -3.65 -21.95 -13.61
CA GLN A 535 -2.69 -22.47 -12.63
C GLN A 535 -2.54 -23.99 -12.80
#